data_AF-A0A946MQZ5-F1
#
_entry.id   AF-A0A946MQZ5-F1
#
_cell.length_a   1.000
_cell.length_b   1.000
_cell.length_c   1.000
_cell.angle_alpha   90.00
_cell.angle_beta   90.00
_cell.angle_gamma   90.00
#
_symmetry.space_group_name_H-M   'P 1'
#
loop_
_entity.id
_entity.type
_entity.pdbx_description
1 polymer ?
#
loop_
_entity_poly.entity_id
_entity_poly.type
_entity_poly.pdbx_seq_one_letter_code
_entity_poly.pdbx_strand_id
1 'polypeptide(L)' 'MVRTDKVKDLLGQFFGPATAAQVDYWMKDGLSEDQIIAKSRAKVEGLLGKDKGGAFDSI' A
#
# COMPACT_ATOMS: atom_id res chain seq x y z
N MET A 1 -10.33 11.92 1.03
CA MET A 1 -9.78 10.55 0.94
C MET A 1 -8.45 10.54 1.68
N VAL A 2 -8.29 9.66 2.66
CA VAL A 2 -7.09 9.58 3.50
C VAL A 2 -5.99 8.83 2.71
N ARG A 3 -4.70 9.08 2.98
CA ARG A 3 -3.62 8.50 2.15
C ARG A 3 -3.63 6.97 2.19
N THR A 4 -4.01 6.40 3.32
CA THR A 4 -4.19 4.95 3.50
C THR A 4 -5.30 4.36 2.64
N ASP A 5 -6.37 5.09 2.33
CA ASP A 5 -7.41 4.63 1.40
C ASP A 5 -6.84 4.45 -0.01
N LYS A 6 -5.98 5.38 -0.47
CA LYS A 6 -5.33 5.27 -1.79
C LYS A 6 -4.40 4.07 -1.86
N VAL A 7 -3.69 3.79 -0.76
CA VAL A 7 -2.85 2.60 -0.62
C VAL A 7 -3.69 1.33 -0.72
N LYS A 8 -4.86 1.28 -0.06
CA LYS A 8 -5.79 0.14 -0.14
C LYS A 8 -6.29 -0.08 -1.56
N ASP A 9 -6.67 0.98 -2.26
CA ASP A 9 -7.13 0.89 -3.64
C ASP A 9 -6.03 0.34 -4.56
N LEU A 10 -4.80 0.86 -4.48
CA LEU A 10 -3.68 0.37 -5.27
C LEU A 10 -3.34 -1.10 -4.97
N LEU A 11 -3.25 -1.46 -3.68
CA LEU A 11 -3.00 -2.85 -3.30
C LEU A 11 -4.14 -3.77 -3.73
N GLY A 12 -5.38 -3.29 -3.70
CA GLY A 12 -6.55 -3.99 -4.21
C GLY A 12 -6.49 -4.22 -5.71
N GLN A 13 -6.05 -3.23 -6.48
CA GLN A 13 -5.85 -3.34 -7.93
C GLN A 13 -4.72 -4.31 -8.30
N PHE A 14 -3.62 -4.31 -7.53
CA PHE A 14 -2.45 -5.14 -7.84
C PHE A 14 -2.55 -6.58 -7.35
N PHE A 15 -3.13 -6.79 -6.17
CA PHE A 15 -3.08 -8.10 -5.49
C PHE A 15 -4.44 -8.57 -4.97
N GLY A 16 -5.51 -7.81 -5.20
CA GLY A 16 -6.85 -8.12 -4.73
C GLY A 16 -7.14 -7.69 -3.28
N PRO A 17 -8.40 -7.85 -2.84
CA PRO A 17 -8.92 -7.27 -1.61
C PRO A 17 -8.25 -7.83 -0.33
N ALA A 18 -7.77 -9.08 -0.37
CA ALA A 18 -7.08 -9.68 0.77
C ALA A 18 -5.77 -8.96 1.12
N THR A 19 -5.04 -8.46 0.12
CA THR A 19 -3.82 -7.68 0.36
C THR A 19 -4.15 -6.26 0.81
N ALA A 20 -5.20 -5.64 0.26
CA ALA A 20 -5.66 -4.32 0.72
C ALA A 20 -6.06 -4.32 2.20
N ALA A 21 -6.66 -5.42 2.68
CA ALA A 21 -7.01 -5.57 4.10
C ALA A 21 -5.79 -5.52 5.05
N GLN A 22 -4.57 -5.78 4.57
CA GLN A 22 -3.34 -5.66 5.38
C GLN A 22 -3.11 -4.24 5.90
N VAL A 23 -3.58 -3.24 5.16
CA VAL A 23 -3.50 -1.82 5.56
C VAL A 23 -4.31 -1.57 6.82
N ASP A 24 -5.49 -2.19 6.96
CA ASP A 24 -6.32 -2.05 8.15
C ASP A 24 -5.64 -2.63 9.40
N TYR A 25 -4.90 -3.73 9.23
CA TYR A 25 -4.09 -4.29 10.32
C TYR A 25 -2.94 -3.37 10.70
N TRP A 26 -2.24 -2.78 9.73
CA TRP A 26 -1.14 -1.84 10.01
C TRP A 26 -1.62 -0.56 10.70
N MET A 27 -2.79 -0.03 10.30
CA MET A 27 -3.40 1.11 10.99
C MET A 27 -3.76 0.77 12.44
N LYS A 28 -4.31 -0.43 12.69
CA LYS A 28 -4.60 -0.91 14.06
C LYS A 28 -3.35 -1.13 14.91
N ASP A 29 -2.25 -1.51 14.28
CA ASP A 29 -0.93 -1.67 14.90
C ASP A 29 -0.24 -0.30 15.15
N GLY A 30 -0.90 0.81 14.78
CA GLY A 30 -0.42 2.16 15.05
C GLY A 30 0.64 2.66 14.08
N LEU A 31 0.81 2.04 12.91
CA LEU A 31 1.72 2.53 11.89
C LEU A 31 1.24 3.88 11.35
N SER A 32 2.18 4.79 11.14
CA SER A 32 1.90 6.03 10.44
C SER A 32 1.59 5.77 8.97
N GLU A 33 0.89 6.71 8.33
CA GLU A 33 0.57 6.60 6.90
C GLU A 33 1.84 6.43 6.04
N ASP A 34 2.90 7.16 6.36
CA ASP A 34 4.17 7.09 5.61
C ASP A 34 4.83 5.70 5.73
N GLN A 35 4.74 5.06 6.91
CA GLN A 35 5.21 3.68 7.09
C GLN A 35 4.38 2.68 6.29
N ILE A 36 3.07 2.88 6.21
CA ILE A 36 2.16 2.05 5.42
C ILE A 36 2.46 2.20 3.93
N ILE A 37 2.65 3.42 3.44
CA ILE A 37 3.03 3.70 2.05
C ILE A 37 4.37 3.03 1.73
N ALA A 38 5.39 3.22 2.57
CA ALA A 38 6.71 2.62 2.36
C ALA A 38 6.67 1.08 2.34
N LYS A 39 5.94 0.45 3.27
CA LYS A 39 5.75 -1.01 3.28
C LYS A 39 5.03 -1.52 2.03
N SER A 40 3.98 -0.81 1.62
CA SER A 40 3.18 -1.17 0.45
C SER A 40 3.99 -1.06 -0.84
N ARG A 41 4.74 0.05 -0.97
CA ARG A 41 5.68 0.27 -2.07
C ARG A 41 6.72 -0.84 -2.13
N ALA A 42 7.40 -1.14 -1.01
CA ALA A 42 8.41 -2.20 -0.98
C ALA A 42 7.85 -3.57 -1.39
N LYS A 43 6.62 -3.90 -0.98
CA LYS A 43 5.94 -5.13 -1.40
C LYS A 43 5.66 -5.15 -2.91
N VAL A 44 5.14 -4.04 -3.45
CA VAL A 44 4.86 -3.91 -4.89
C VAL A 44 6.14 -3.98 -5.70
N GLU A 45 7.19 -3.27 -5.30
CA GLU A 45 8.49 -3.31 -5.98
C GLU A 45 9.10 -4.71 -5.98
N GLY A 46 9.01 -5.43 -4.86
CA GLY A 46 9.53 -6.80 -4.74
C GLY A 46 8.78 -7.85 -5.56
N LEU A 47 7.48 -7.65 -5.82
CA LEU A 47 6.64 -8.62 -6.53
C LEU A 47 6.35 -8.25 -7.98
N LEU A 48 6.22 -6.97 -8.28
CA LEU A 48 5.77 -6.44 -9.57
C LEU A 48 6.79 -5.50 -10.23
N GLY A 49 7.91 -5.21 -9.56
CA GLY A 49 8.97 -4.35 -10.07
C GLY A 49 8.79 -2.87 -9.73
N LYS A 50 9.89 -2.11 -9.91
CA LYS A 50 9.98 -0.69 -9.55
C LYS A 50 8.98 0.19 -10.30
N ASP A 51 8.65 -0.16 -11.55
CA ASP A 51 7.68 0.57 -12.36
C ASP A 51 6.29 0.63 -11.70
N LYS A 52 5.87 -0.48 -11.07
CA LYS A 52 4.61 -0.53 -10.32
C LYS A 52 4.72 0.12 -8.95
N GLY A 53 5.91 0.10 -8.35
CA GLY A 53 6.22 0.82 -7.11
C GLY A 53 6.05 2.35 -7.23
N GLY A 54 6.31 2.91 -8.42
CA GLY A 54 6.12 4.34 -8.68
C GLY A 54 4.67 4.82 -8.51
N ALA A 55 3.67 3.93 -8.51
CA ALA A 55 2.28 4.32 -8.25
C ALA A 55 2.08 4.96 -6.86
N PHE A 56 2.95 4.63 -5.90
CA PHE A 56 2.92 5.17 -4.53
C PHE A 56 3.53 6.56 -4.40
N ASP A 57 4.23 7.07 -5.41
CA ASP A 57 4.88 8.40 -5.38
C ASP A 57 3.86 9.55 -5.47
N SER A 58 2.61 9.24 -5.80
CA SER A 58 1.49 10.18 -5.93
C SER A 58 0.53 10.21 -4.72
N ILE A 59 0.86 9.46 -3.67
CA ILE A 59 0.06 9.34 -2.44
C ILE A 59 0.59 10.28 -1.37
#